data_AF-A0AA35Z7M8-F1
#
_entry.id   AF-A0AA35Z7M8-F1
#
_cell.length_a   1.000
_cell.length_b   1.000
_cell.length_c   1.000
_cell.angle_alpha   90.00
_cell.angle_beta   90.00
_cell.angle_gamma   90.00
#
_symmetry.space_group_name_H-M   'P 1'
#
loop_
_entity.id
_entity.type
_entity.pdbx_description
1 polymer ?
#
loop_
_entity_poly.entity_id
_entity_poly.type
_entity_poly.pdbx_seq_one_letter_code
_entity_poly.pdbx_strand_id
1 'polypeptide(L)'
;MKNGCSPESLLFIILWLRTKQKECARSMGFGSLLRMKVIDIPLKLGFYILQNFDSDRMVIDAEENELKVTTQSVHDMLGIPTSGTILTQLDQWSKDDTCYDE
;
A
#
# COMPACT_ATOMS: atom_id res chain seq x y z
N MET A 1 -10.95 3.24 -30.10
CA MET A 1 -10.50 1.89 -29.68
C MET A 1 -10.88 1.72 -28.22
N LYS A 2 -11.76 0.76 -27.88
CA LYS A 2 -12.10 0.44 -26.48
C LYS A 2 -10.89 -0.23 -25.86
N ASN A 3 -10.13 0.53 -25.09
CA ASN A 3 -9.05 0.09 -24.23
C ASN A 3 -9.56 -1.02 -23.30
N GLY A 4 -8.86 -2.17 -23.36
CA GLY A 4 -9.23 -3.41 -22.68
C GLY A 4 -9.33 -3.27 -21.16
N CYS A 5 -10.04 -4.22 -20.56
CA CYS A 5 -10.38 -4.37 -19.15
C CYS A 5 -9.50 -3.55 -18.17
N SER A 6 -10.15 -2.69 -17.38
CA SER A 6 -9.52 -2.02 -16.24
C SER A 6 -8.83 -3.06 -15.32
N PRO A 7 -7.67 -2.73 -14.71
CA PRO A 7 -7.03 -3.58 -13.70
C PRO A 7 -8.00 -4.06 -12.60
N GLU A 8 -8.97 -3.24 -12.21
CA GLU A 8 -10.02 -3.61 -11.25
C GLU A 8 -10.94 -4.71 -11.80
N SER A 9 -11.38 -4.58 -13.06
CA SER A 9 -12.23 -5.57 -13.72
C SER A 9 -11.51 -6.90 -13.89
N LEU A 10 -10.21 -6.85 -14.22
CA LEU A 10 -9.37 -8.04 -14.33
C LEU A 10 -9.20 -8.73 -12.97
N LEU A 11 -8.96 -7.97 -11.90
CA LEU A 11 -8.87 -8.52 -10.54
C LEU A 11 -10.17 -9.19 -10.13
N PHE A 12 -11.32 -8.52 -10.36
CA PHE A 12 -12.62 -9.09 -10.03
C PHE A 12 -12.80 -10.45 -10.70
N ILE A 13 -12.50 -10.55 -12.00
CA ILE A 13 -12.57 -11.83 -12.72
C ILE A 13 -11.68 -12.89 -12.05
N ILE A 14 -10.44 -12.55 -11.68
CA ILE A 14 -9.49 -13.46 -11.01
C ILE A 14 -10.02 -13.95 -9.66
N LEU A 15 -10.65 -13.07 -8.87
CA LEU A 15 -11.25 -13.41 -7.58
C LEU A 15 -12.40 -14.43 -7.73
N TRP A 16 -13.20 -14.27 -8.79
CA TRP A 16 -14.37 -15.12 -9.05
C TRP A 16 -14.07 -16.47 -9.72
N LEU A 17 -12.81 -16.75 -10.08
CA LEU A 17 -12.42 -18.06 -10.62
C LEU A 17 -12.56 -19.17 -9.57
N ARG A 18 -13.15 -20.29 -9.99
CA ARG A 18 -13.17 -21.53 -9.18
C ARG A 18 -11.82 -22.22 -9.18
N THR A 19 -11.59 -23.12 -8.23
CA THR A 19 -10.33 -23.85 -8.06
C THR A 19 -9.83 -24.51 -9.36
N LYS A 20 -10.71 -25.19 -10.10
CA LYS A 20 -10.35 -25.80 -11.39
C LYS A 20 -9.92 -24.79 -12.46
N GLN A 21 -10.50 -23.60 -12.47
CA GLN A 21 -10.15 -22.55 -13.42
C GLN A 21 -8.81 -21.91 -13.04
N LYS A 22 -8.53 -21.76 -11.73
CA LYS A 22 -7.23 -21.31 -11.22
C LYS A 22 -6.11 -22.30 -11.56
N GLU A 23 -6.35 -23.60 -11.41
CA GLU A 23 -5.38 -24.63 -11.83
C GLU A 23 -5.10 -24.60 -13.34
N CYS A 24 -6.15 -24.42 -14.15
CA CYS A 24 -5.98 -24.26 -15.59
C CYS A 24 -5.14 -23.00 -15.93
N ALA A 25 -5.40 -21.87 -15.27
CA ALA A 25 -4.59 -20.67 -15.44
C ALA A 25 -3.12 -20.88 -15.03
N ARG A 26 -2.86 -21.67 -13.98
CA ARG A 26 -1.49 -22.05 -13.59
C ARG A 26 -0.82 -22.93 -14.63
N SER A 27 -1.50 -23.95 -15.13
CA SER A 27 -0.95 -24.87 -16.14
C SER A 27 -0.68 -24.20 -17.48
N MET A 28 -1.42 -23.14 -17.81
CA MET A 28 -1.17 -22.29 -18.99
C MET A 28 0.00 -21.30 -18.80
N GLY A 29 0.64 -21.26 -17.62
CA GLY A 29 1.73 -20.32 -17.33
C GLY A 29 1.30 -18.97 -16.79
N PHE A 30 0.00 -18.74 -16.57
CA PHE A 30 -0.54 -17.49 -15.98
C PHE A 30 -0.63 -17.55 -14.45
N GLY A 31 0.19 -18.37 -13.78
CA GLY A 31 0.17 -18.49 -12.33
C GLY A 31 0.49 -17.17 -11.58
N SER A 32 1.29 -16.29 -12.18
CA SER A 32 1.60 -14.96 -11.63
C SER A 32 0.40 -14.02 -11.67
N LEU A 33 -0.47 -14.12 -12.68
CA LEU A 33 -1.68 -13.30 -12.80
C LEU A 33 -2.65 -13.56 -11.64
N LEU A 34 -2.72 -14.80 -11.16
CA LEU A 34 -3.56 -15.17 -10.00
C LEU A 34 -3.08 -14.53 -8.68
N ARG A 35 -1.87 -13.98 -8.65
CA ARG A 35 -1.29 -13.27 -7.49
C ARG A 35 -1.42 -11.75 -7.61
N MET A 36 -2.12 -11.25 -8.63
CA MET A 36 -2.41 -9.82 -8.78
C MET A 36 -3.17 -9.35 -7.53
N LYS A 37 -2.58 -8.42 -6.78
CA LYS A 37 -3.24 -7.70 -5.69
C LYS A 37 -3.49 -6.28 -6.19
N VAL A 38 -4.72 -5.80 -6.06
CA VAL A 38 -5.01 -4.38 -6.28
C VAL A 38 -4.68 -3.65 -4.99
N ILE A 39 -3.71 -2.74 -5.06
CA ILE A 39 -3.17 -1.98 -3.91
C ILE A 39 -4.09 -0.78 -3.59
N ASP A 40 -5.40 -0.91 -3.80
CA ASP A 40 -6.32 0.22 -3.67
C ASP A 40 -6.52 0.64 -2.22
N ILE A 41 -6.50 -0.31 -1.29
CA ILE A 41 -6.76 -0.04 0.13
C ILE A 41 -5.63 0.82 0.73
N PRO A 42 -4.33 0.47 0.57
CA PRO A 42 -3.24 1.34 1.03
C PRO A 42 -3.21 2.69 0.30
N LEU A 43 -3.53 2.71 -1.00
CA LEU A 43 -3.48 3.94 -1.79
C LEU A 43 -4.59 4.93 -1.41
N LYS A 44 -5.83 4.44 -1.22
CA LYS A 44 -6.96 5.27 -0.76
C LYS A 44 -6.73 5.79 0.65
N LEU A 45 -6.18 4.95 1.54
CA LEU A 45 -5.84 5.37 2.90
C LEU A 45 -4.76 6.45 2.91
N GLY A 46 -3.68 6.26 2.14
CA GLY A 46 -2.63 7.27 2.01
C GLY A 46 -3.16 8.60 1.44
N PHE A 47 -4.02 8.52 0.42
CA PHE A 47 -4.64 9.71 -0.18
C PHE A 47 -5.57 10.43 0.80
N TYR A 48 -6.37 9.68 1.56
CA TYR A 48 -7.22 10.23 2.62
C TYR A 48 -6.40 10.95 3.69
N ILE A 49 -5.30 10.34 4.15
CA ILE A 49 -4.41 10.95 5.14
C ILE A 49 -3.85 12.28 4.61
N LEU A 50 -3.38 12.31 3.36
CA LEU A 50 -2.84 13.52 2.74
C LEU A 50 -3.88 14.63 2.58
N GLN A 51 -5.13 14.29 2.25
CA GLN A 51 -6.19 15.28 2.11
C GLN A 51 -6.63 15.90 3.43
N ASN A 52 -6.58 15.13 4.52
CA ASN A 52 -7.06 15.57 5.84
C ASN A 52 -5.92 15.97 6.79
N PHE A 53 -4.69 16.08 6.29
CA PHE A 53 -3.55 16.52 7.10
C PHE A 53 -3.46 18.04 7.16
N ASP A 54 -3.57 18.58 8.37
CA ASP A 54 -3.34 19.99 8.69
C ASP A 54 -1.86 20.18 9.08
N SER A 55 -1.10 20.86 8.22
CA SER A 55 0.32 21.11 8.43
C SER A 55 0.62 22.14 9.51
N ASP A 56 -0.31 23.04 9.80
CA ASP A 56 -0.11 24.09 10.82
C ASP A 56 -0.30 23.50 12.22
N ARG A 57 -1.30 22.62 12.37
CA ARG A 57 -1.62 21.93 13.63
C ARG A 57 -0.86 20.61 13.81
N MET A 58 -0.29 20.06 12.74
CA MET A 58 0.32 18.74 12.68
C MET A 58 -0.64 17.64 13.13
N VAL A 59 -1.86 17.63 12.56
CA VAL A 59 -2.90 16.64 12.85
C VAL A 59 -3.50 16.09 11.57
N ILE A 60 -3.97 14.85 11.60
CA ILE A 60 -4.83 14.27 10.56
C ILE A 60 -6.25 14.29 11.12
N ASP A 61 -7.14 15.02 10.45
CA ASP A 61 -8.55 15.13 10.83
C ASP A 61 -9.32 13.90 10.30
N ALA A 62 -9.72 13.02 11.20
CA ALA A 62 -10.47 11.81 10.90
C ALA A 62 -11.92 11.97 11.40
N GLU A 63 -12.64 12.94 10.83
CA GLU A 63 -14.06 13.31 11.03
C GLU A 63 -14.50 13.48 12.50
N GLU A 64 -14.47 12.41 13.29
CA GLU A 64 -14.81 12.40 14.72
C GLU A 64 -13.59 12.48 15.63
N ASN A 65 -12.37 12.33 15.11
CA ASN A 65 -11.15 12.33 15.91
C ASN A 65 -9.98 13.02 15.20
N GLU A 66 -9.09 13.63 15.97
CA GLU A 66 -7.83 14.18 15.47
C GLU A 66 -6.67 13.24 15.84
N LEU A 67 -5.89 12.81 14.83
CA LEU A 67 -4.67 12.06 15.04
C LEU A 67 -3.46 13.00 15.01
N LYS A 68 -2.80 13.19 16.15
CA LYS A 68 -1.64 14.07 16.24
C LYS A 68 -0.40 13.43 15.61
N VAL A 69 0.21 14.13 14.67
CA VAL A 69 1.48 13.77 14.05
C VAL A 69 2.60 14.47 14.79
N THR A 70 3.56 13.69 15.30
CA THR A 70 4.73 14.20 16.01
C THR A 70 6.01 13.75 15.33
N THR A 71 7.10 14.48 15.53
CA THR A 71 8.41 14.06 14.98
C THR A 71 8.81 12.68 15.51
N GLN A 72 8.45 12.36 16.76
CA GLN A 72 8.67 11.03 17.33
C GLN A 72 7.83 9.96 16.63
N SER A 73 6.54 10.20 16.40
CA SER A 73 5.71 9.21 15.69
C SER A 73 6.17 8.98 14.24
N VAL A 74 6.68 10.02 13.57
CA VAL A 74 7.28 9.88 12.24
C VAL A 74 8.60 9.10 12.30
N HIS A 75 9.43 9.35 13.32
CA HIS A 75 10.65 8.58 13.57
C HIS A 75 10.33 7.10 13.81
N ASP A 76 9.37 6.81 14.70
CA ASP A 76 8.99 5.44 15.05
C ASP A 76 8.40 4.69 13.84
N MET A 77 7.64 5.38 12.98
CA MET A 77 6.99 4.77 11.83
C MET A 77 7.91 4.62 10.61
N LEU A 78 8.74 5.62 10.32
CA LEU A 78 9.55 5.68 9.10
C LEU A 78 11.05 5.48 9.34
N GLY A 79 11.50 5.40 10.59
CA GLY A 79 12.91 5.33 10.96
C GLY A 79 13.68 6.64 10.71
N ILE A 80 12.99 7.72 10.38
CA ILE A 80 13.64 9.00 10.04
C ILE A 80 14.18 9.65 11.33
N PRO A 81 15.47 9.99 11.43
CA PRO A 81 16.05 10.56 12.62
C PRO A 81 15.44 11.94 12.90
N THR A 82 15.09 12.14 14.16
CA THR A 82 14.49 13.39 14.69
C THR A 82 15.46 14.57 14.69
N SER A 83 16.77 14.30 14.52
CA SER A 83 17.87 15.28 14.53
C SER A 83 18.50 15.41 13.13
N GLY A 84 19.21 16.52 12.88
CA GLY A 84 19.69 17.08 11.60
C GLY A 84 20.59 16.22 10.70
N THR A 85 20.25 14.96 10.55
CA THR A 85 20.85 14.01 9.64
C THR A 85 20.13 14.13 8.31
N ILE A 86 20.89 14.22 7.22
CA ILE A 86 20.33 14.36 5.88
C ILE A 86 19.67 13.02 5.52
N LEU A 87 18.44 13.04 5.01
CA LEU A 87 17.68 11.83 4.62
C LEU A 87 18.48 10.89 3.68
N THR A 88 19.43 11.45 2.92
CA THR A 88 20.30 10.71 1.99
C THR A 88 21.38 9.87 2.69
N GLN A 89 21.55 10.02 4.00
CA GLN A 89 22.52 9.26 4.81
C GLN A 89 21.87 8.15 5.64
N LEU A 90 20.56 7.92 5.47
CA LEU A 90 19.89 6.80 6.12
C LEU A 90 20.26 5.49 5.42
N ASP A 91 20.60 4.48 6.22
CA ASP A 91 20.67 3.11 5.71
C ASP A 91 19.30 2.75 5.10
N GLN A 92 19.34 2.23 3.89
CA GLN A 92 18.11 1.79 3.22
C GLN A 92 17.49 0.67 4.06
N TRP A 93 16.16 0.71 4.20
CA TRP A 93 15.42 -0.36 4.86
C TRP A 93 15.82 -1.70 4.25
N SER A 94 16.16 -2.68 5.09
CA SER A 94 16.45 -4.04 4.61
C SER A 94 15.23 -4.55 3.85
N LYS A 95 15.42 -4.95 2.60
CA LYS A 95 14.31 -5.52 1.81
C LYS A 95 13.78 -6.85 2.36
N ASP A 96 14.41 -7.37 3.41
CA ASP A 96 14.09 -8.66 4.02
C ASP A 96 13.03 -8.57 5.14
N ASP A 97 12.58 -7.37 5.53
CA ASP A 97 11.49 -7.18 6.52
C ASP A 97 10.08 -7.32 5.90
N THR A 98 9.88 -8.27 4.99
CA THR A 98 8.51 -8.65 4.62
C THR A 98 7.92 -9.53 5.73
N CYS A 99 7.38 -8.90 6.77
CA CYS A 99 6.44 -9.52 7.70
C CYS A 99 5.12 -9.79 6.96
N TYR A 100 5.16 -10.79 6.08
CA TYR A 100 4.00 -11.52 5.61
C TYR A 100 4.40 -12.98 5.71
N ASP A 101 4.07 -13.59 6.84
CA ASP A 101 4.15 -15.04 6.97
C ASP A 101 3.31 -15.69 5.87
N GLU A 102 3.88 -16.71 5.22
CA GLU A 102 3.34 -17.47 4.08
C GLU A 102 1.97 -18.12 4.32
#